data_AF-A0A3B3T0S5-F1
#
_entry.id   AF-A0A3B3T0S5-F1
#
_cell.length_a   1.000
_cell.length_b   1.000
_cell.length_c   1.000
_cell.angle_alpha   90.00
_cell.angle_beta   90.00
_cell.angle_gamma   90.00
#
_symmetry.space_group_name_H-M   'P 1'
#
loop_
_entity.id
_entity.type
_entity.pdbx_description
1 polymer ?
#
loop_
_entity_poly.entity_id
_entity_poly.type
_entity_poly.pdbx_seq_one_letter_code
_entity_poly.pdbx_strand_id
1 'polypeptide(L)'
;MENTGSRENRWGYFRDFFTSAKFLIYLGHALSTWGDRMWNFAVAVFLVELYGNSLLLTAVYGLVVAGSVLLLGALIGDWVDKNSRLKVAQTSLIVQNLAVVLCGVLLMLIFQFQDPLAELYSGWLLTACYIVIITVANIANLASTATSIAIQRDWVVVVAGEDRNKLADMNATVRIIDQLTNILAPMLVGQIMAFGSHFIGCGFISGWNLCSMCLEYCLLWKVFQKTPALAVKAGQKEEYVELSQLNPKQAMAETENPSEGSQLVNGAVAGKNDVAAEVSFCRRLWDPVRTFQAGWVAYYNQSIFLACLSLAFLYMTVLGFDCITTGYAYTQGLNGSILSLLMATSAVCGILGTVVFTRVRRRCGLVRTGFISGVAQLSCLLLCVASVFAPGSPFDLTVSPFQDLASQLVRGASALPEISPTVATVITTSLANSTTGGHDMEEMPQVDSYLSVGLLFTGVIAARVGLWSFDLTVTQLIQENVKESERGVINGVQNSMNYLLDLLHFIMVILAPNPEAFGILVIISVSFVAMGHAMYFCFAYRSLRSRLFLCFSPEQKTVTRAPSVSSV
;
A
#
# COMPACT_ATOMS: atom_id res chain seq x y z
N MET A 1 25.39 -42.63 26.52
CA MET A 1 25.05 -42.52 25.08
C MET A 1 23.60 -42.09 24.83
N GLU A 2 22.95 -41.39 25.76
CA GLU A 2 21.50 -41.10 25.68
C GLU A 2 21.16 -39.66 25.27
N ASN A 3 22.16 -38.81 25.00
CA ASN A 3 21.98 -37.38 24.73
C ASN A 3 22.17 -36.99 23.26
N THR A 4 22.45 -37.96 22.37
CA THR A 4 22.64 -37.74 20.92
C THR A 4 21.34 -37.86 20.13
N GLY A 5 20.43 -38.77 20.51
CA GLY A 5 19.13 -38.96 19.84
C GLY A 5 18.14 -37.79 19.99
N SER A 6 18.19 -37.03 21.09
CA SER A 6 17.33 -35.84 21.27
C SER A 6 17.79 -34.61 20.48
N ARG A 7 19.06 -34.60 20.05
CA ARG A 7 19.68 -33.53 19.25
C ARG A 7 19.46 -33.76 17.76
N GLU A 8 19.58 -34.99 17.28
CA GLU A 8 19.26 -35.34 15.88
C GLU A 8 17.78 -35.11 15.54
N ASN A 9 16.85 -35.48 16.43
CA ASN A 9 15.42 -35.21 16.23
C ASN A 9 15.08 -33.70 16.23
N ARG A 10 15.78 -32.90 17.04
CA ARG A 10 15.64 -31.44 17.02
C ARG A 10 16.21 -30.83 15.76
N TRP A 11 17.37 -31.30 15.28
CA TRP A 11 17.98 -30.81 14.04
C TRP A 11 17.15 -31.19 12.81
N GLY A 12 16.59 -32.39 12.77
CA GLY A 12 15.64 -32.83 11.75
C GLY A 12 14.39 -31.94 11.71
N TYR A 13 13.75 -31.71 12.86
CA TYR A 13 12.61 -30.82 12.97
C TYR A 13 12.94 -29.37 12.57
N PHE A 14 14.12 -28.87 12.96
CA PHE A 14 14.60 -27.54 12.56
C PHE A 14 14.77 -27.48 11.03
N ARG A 15 15.45 -28.45 10.43
CA ARG A 15 15.65 -28.52 8.97
C ARG A 15 14.32 -28.62 8.22
N ASP A 16 13.37 -29.36 8.74
CA ASP A 16 12.04 -29.51 8.15
C ASP A 16 11.22 -28.21 8.26
N PHE A 17 11.39 -27.45 9.34
CA PHE A 17 10.81 -26.11 9.49
C PHE A 17 11.40 -25.13 8.46
N PHE A 18 12.72 -25.01 8.36
CA PHE A 18 13.38 -24.10 7.39
C PHE A 18 13.12 -24.48 5.93
N THR A 19 12.77 -25.73 5.66
CA THR A 19 12.41 -26.19 4.31
C THR A 19 10.90 -26.24 4.07
N SER A 20 10.08 -25.83 5.05
CA SER A 20 8.63 -25.75 4.92
C SER A 20 8.22 -24.65 3.95
N ALA A 21 7.20 -24.90 3.12
CA ALA A 21 6.67 -23.89 2.19
C ALA A 21 6.26 -22.59 2.91
N LYS A 22 5.73 -22.69 4.15
CA LYS A 22 5.36 -21.51 4.94
C LYS A 22 6.56 -20.63 5.25
N PHE A 23 7.65 -21.22 5.73
CA PHE A 23 8.86 -20.48 6.08
C PHE A 23 9.52 -19.88 4.83
N LEU A 24 9.54 -20.62 3.72
CA LEU A 24 10.10 -20.13 2.46
C LEU A 24 9.33 -18.92 1.91
N ILE A 25 7.99 -18.89 2.04
CA ILE A 25 7.18 -17.72 1.69
C ILE A 25 7.50 -16.55 2.62
N TYR A 26 7.61 -16.78 3.93
CA TYR A 26 7.97 -15.71 4.87
C TYR A 26 9.35 -15.13 4.58
N LEU A 27 10.34 -15.98 4.26
CA LEU A 27 11.68 -15.53 3.92
C LEU A 27 11.69 -14.74 2.61
N GLY A 28 11.03 -15.25 1.56
CA GLY A 28 10.92 -14.53 0.29
C GLY A 28 10.20 -13.20 0.43
N HIS A 29 9.08 -13.19 1.16
CA HIS A 29 8.32 -11.98 1.47
C HIS A 29 9.12 -10.96 2.29
N ALA A 30 9.89 -11.43 3.28
CA ALA A 30 10.75 -10.58 4.10
C ALA A 30 11.87 -9.93 3.26
N LEU A 31 12.49 -10.68 2.37
CA LEU A 31 13.52 -10.17 1.45
C LEU A 31 12.93 -9.10 0.50
N SER A 32 11.77 -9.39 -0.10
CA SER A 32 11.10 -8.50 -1.04
C SER A 32 10.66 -7.20 -0.35
N THR A 33 9.98 -7.32 0.79
CA THR A 33 9.51 -6.14 1.54
C THR A 33 10.67 -5.34 2.11
N TRP A 34 11.76 -5.98 2.53
CA TRP A 34 12.96 -5.27 2.97
C TRP A 34 13.53 -4.42 1.83
N GLY A 35 13.70 -5.00 0.63
CA GLY A 35 14.14 -4.29 -0.57
C GLY A 35 13.25 -3.10 -0.91
N ASP A 36 11.93 -3.31 -0.90
CA ASP A 36 10.95 -2.27 -1.22
C ASP A 36 10.94 -1.12 -0.22
N ARG A 37 11.06 -1.41 1.09
CA ARG A 37 11.11 -0.36 2.12
C ARG A 37 12.40 0.43 2.06
N MET A 38 13.53 -0.22 1.76
CA MET A 38 14.80 0.47 1.49
C MET A 38 14.67 1.41 0.28
N TRP A 39 14.13 0.90 -0.83
CA TRP A 39 13.97 1.68 -2.07
C TRP A 39 13.06 2.89 -1.87
N ASN A 40 11.88 2.70 -1.29
CA ASN A 40 10.91 3.77 -1.09
C ASN A 40 11.45 4.91 -0.20
N PHE A 41 12.22 4.57 0.83
CA PHE A 41 12.91 5.58 1.64
C PHE A 41 14.02 6.28 0.86
N ALA A 42 14.89 5.51 0.20
CA ALA A 42 16.05 6.05 -0.49
C ALA A 42 15.69 6.95 -1.66
N VAL A 43 14.72 6.55 -2.49
CA VAL A 43 14.29 7.34 -3.66
C VAL A 43 13.75 8.70 -3.21
N ALA A 44 13.04 8.78 -2.09
CA ALA A 44 12.56 10.05 -1.55
C ALA A 44 13.73 10.98 -1.17
N VAL A 45 14.77 10.45 -0.52
CA VAL A 45 15.97 11.22 -0.14
C VAL A 45 16.79 11.62 -1.37
N PHE A 46 16.99 10.70 -2.32
CA PHE A 46 17.73 10.98 -3.56
C PHE A 46 17.07 12.08 -4.39
N LEU A 47 15.74 12.09 -4.51
CA LEU A 47 15.04 13.12 -5.28
C LEU A 47 15.13 14.51 -4.64
N VAL A 48 15.19 14.60 -3.31
CA VAL A 48 15.41 15.88 -2.59
C VAL A 48 16.81 16.42 -2.85
N GLU A 49 17.82 15.56 -2.77
CA GLU A 49 19.21 15.93 -3.02
C GLU A 49 19.42 16.39 -4.48
N LEU A 50 18.83 15.66 -5.43
CA LEU A 50 18.92 15.98 -6.86
C LEU A 50 18.31 17.33 -7.23
N TYR A 51 17.21 17.72 -6.59
CA TYR A 51 16.50 18.97 -6.87
C TYR A 51 16.86 20.07 -5.86
N GLY A 52 18.10 20.08 -5.37
CA GLY A 52 18.66 21.18 -4.57
C GLY A 52 17.92 21.45 -3.26
N ASN A 53 17.63 20.41 -2.49
CA ASN A 53 16.86 20.46 -1.24
C ASN A 53 15.39 20.92 -1.37
N SER A 54 14.84 20.94 -2.59
CA SER A 54 13.42 21.20 -2.80
C SER A 54 12.61 19.91 -2.81
N LEU A 55 11.49 19.93 -2.09
CA LEU A 55 10.56 18.79 -1.96
C LEU A 55 9.67 18.58 -3.20
N LEU A 56 9.74 19.47 -4.19
CA LEU A 56 8.85 19.46 -5.36
C LEU A 56 8.94 18.13 -6.13
N LEU A 57 10.16 17.67 -6.43
CA LEU A 57 10.36 16.46 -7.23
C LEU A 57 9.84 15.21 -6.49
N THR A 58 10.06 15.15 -5.18
CA THR A 58 9.56 14.09 -4.30
C THR A 58 8.03 14.11 -4.21
N ALA A 59 7.40 15.28 -4.16
CA ALA A 59 5.95 15.42 -4.17
C ALA A 59 5.33 14.94 -5.50
N VAL A 60 5.94 15.32 -6.64
CA VAL A 60 5.52 14.85 -7.97
C VAL A 60 5.65 13.32 -8.07
N TYR A 61 6.76 12.75 -7.59
CA TYR A 61 6.94 11.30 -7.54
C TYR A 61 5.83 10.60 -6.73
N GLY A 62 5.52 11.10 -5.54
CA GLY A 62 4.44 10.56 -4.70
C GLY A 62 3.07 10.61 -5.38
N LEU A 63 2.76 11.73 -6.05
CA LEU A 63 1.52 11.89 -6.81
C LEU A 63 1.43 10.92 -8.00
N VAL A 64 2.51 10.77 -8.77
CA VAL A 64 2.57 9.84 -9.91
C VAL A 64 2.38 8.40 -9.44
N VAL A 65 3.04 8.00 -8.35
CA VAL A 65 2.90 6.69 -7.73
C VAL A 65 1.45 6.43 -7.32
N ALA A 66 0.83 7.33 -6.56
CA ALA A 66 -0.54 7.17 -6.09
C ALA A 66 -1.54 7.13 -7.26
N GLY A 67 -1.41 8.06 -8.21
CA GLY A 67 -2.26 8.12 -9.40
C GLY A 67 -2.13 6.87 -10.28
N SER A 68 -0.93 6.31 -10.41
CA SER A 68 -0.70 5.12 -11.22
C SER A 68 -1.34 3.87 -10.61
N VAL A 69 -1.22 3.66 -9.29
CA VAL A 69 -1.90 2.53 -8.62
C VAL A 69 -3.43 2.73 -8.62
N LEU A 70 -3.91 3.96 -8.48
CA LEU A 70 -5.33 4.27 -8.54
C LEU A 70 -5.93 3.91 -9.91
N LEU A 71 -5.25 4.23 -11.00
CA LEU A 71 -5.73 3.99 -12.37
C LEU A 71 -5.48 2.54 -12.83
N LEU A 72 -4.33 1.96 -12.49
CA LEU A 72 -3.89 0.66 -13.02
C LEU A 72 -4.12 -0.52 -12.06
N GLY A 73 -4.49 -0.28 -10.80
CA GLY A 73 -4.64 -1.33 -9.79
C GLY A 73 -5.61 -2.44 -10.21
N ALA A 74 -6.78 -2.09 -10.75
CA ALA A 74 -7.76 -3.05 -11.26
C ALA A 74 -7.21 -3.88 -12.44
N LEU A 75 -6.46 -3.25 -13.35
CA LEU A 75 -5.88 -3.91 -14.52
C LEU A 75 -4.76 -4.88 -14.12
N ILE A 76 -3.92 -4.46 -13.16
CA ILE A 76 -2.88 -5.33 -12.59
C ILE A 76 -3.53 -6.54 -11.91
N GLY A 77 -4.63 -6.32 -11.17
CA GLY A 77 -5.41 -7.38 -10.56
C GLY A 77 -5.96 -8.38 -11.58
N ASP A 78 -6.55 -7.90 -12.68
CA ASP A 78 -7.06 -8.74 -13.77
C ASP A 78 -5.93 -9.53 -14.46
N TRP A 79 -4.78 -8.89 -14.68
CA TRP A 79 -3.60 -9.56 -15.23
C TRP A 79 -3.09 -10.67 -14.30
N VAL A 80 -3.08 -10.45 -12.97
CA VAL A 80 -2.76 -11.46 -11.97
C VAL A 80 -3.76 -12.62 -12.03
N ASP A 81 -5.04 -12.35 -12.25
CA ASP A 81 -6.11 -13.35 -12.31
C ASP A 81 -6.16 -14.16 -13.62
N LYS A 82 -5.73 -13.60 -14.75
CA LYS A 82 -5.69 -14.33 -16.03
C LYS A 82 -4.48 -15.25 -16.20
N ASN A 83 -3.35 -14.88 -15.63
CA ASN A 83 -2.09 -15.59 -15.85
C ASN A 83 -1.81 -16.66 -14.79
N SER A 84 -0.95 -17.62 -15.11
CA SER A 84 -0.54 -18.64 -14.14
C SER A 84 0.23 -18.01 -12.97
N ARG A 85 -0.08 -18.44 -11.74
CA ARG A 85 0.44 -17.88 -10.48
C ARG A 85 1.96 -17.70 -10.47
N LEU A 86 2.69 -18.71 -10.94
CA LEU A 86 4.15 -18.68 -10.97
C LEU A 86 4.69 -17.65 -11.97
N LYS A 87 4.16 -17.63 -13.21
CA LYS A 87 4.59 -16.66 -14.23
C LYS A 87 4.31 -15.22 -13.78
N VAL A 88 3.17 -14.97 -13.14
CA VAL A 88 2.83 -13.66 -12.58
C VAL A 88 3.87 -13.23 -11.57
N ALA A 89 4.10 -14.04 -10.53
CA ALA A 89 5.04 -13.72 -9.46
C ALA A 89 6.48 -13.55 -9.96
N GLN A 90 6.92 -14.39 -10.91
CA GLN A 90 8.25 -14.26 -11.51
C GLN A 90 8.38 -13.01 -12.38
N THR A 91 7.39 -12.74 -13.23
CA THR A 91 7.43 -11.57 -14.13
C THR A 91 7.38 -10.27 -13.34
N SER A 92 6.50 -10.17 -12.33
CA SER A 92 6.40 -8.97 -11.49
C SER A 92 7.69 -8.74 -10.70
N LEU A 93 8.27 -9.79 -10.10
CA LEU A 93 9.53 -9.72 -9.37
C LEU A 93 10.70 -9.30 -10.27
N ILE A 94 10.80 -9.86 -11.48
CA ILE A 94 11.87 -9.52 -12.42
C ILE A 94 11.73 -8.06 -12.86
N VAL A 95 10.53 -7.64 -13.27
CA VAL A 95 10.28 -6.26 -13.72
C VAL A 95 10.57 -5.25 -12.61
N GLN A 96 10.12 -5.53 -11.38
CA GLN A 96 10.37 -4.71 -10.21
C GLN A 96 11.87 -4.52 -9.95
N ASN A 97 12.62 -5.61 -9.82
CA ASN A 97 14.05 -5.54 -9.49
C ASN A 97 14.89 -4.94 -10.63
N LEU A 98 14.59 -5.27 -11.89
CA LEU A 98 15.28 -4.67 -13.03
C LEU A 98 14.99 -3.16 -13.12
N ALA A 99 13.77 -2.73 -12.84
CA ALA A 99 13.42 -1.31 -12.81
C ALA A 99 14.16 -0.58 -11.66
N VAL A 100 14.25 -1.17 -10.47
CA VAL A 100 15.02 -0.59 -9.35
C VAL A 100 16.51 -0.48 -9.70
N VAL A 101 17.11 -1.52 -10.27
CA VAL A 101 18.53 -1.51 -10.68
C VAL A 101 18.77 -0.47 -11.78
N LEU A 102 17.91 -0.42 -12.80
CA LEU A 102 17.99 0.58 -13.85
C LEU A 102 17.90 2.00 -13.29
N CYS A 103 16.93 2.23 -12.40
CA CYS A 103 16.76 3.51 -11.74
C CYS A 103 18.00 3.89 -10.90
N GLY A 104 18.55 2.93 -10.15
CA GLY A 104 19.77 3.13 -9.38
C GLY A 104 20.99 3.47 -10.24
N VAL A 105 21.19 2.78 -11.36
CA VAL A 105 22.27 3.11 -12.30
C VAL A 105 22.09 4.52 -12.88
N LEU A 106 20.87 4.90 -13.25
CA LEU A 106 20.57 6.26 -13.74
C LEU A 106 20.85 7.32 -12.68
N LEU A 107 20.45 7.08 -11.42
CA LEU A 107 20.73 7.99 -10.30
C LEU A 107 22.22 8.13 -10.04
N MET A 108 22.99 7.04 -10.08
CA MET A 108 24.45 7.07 -9.93
C MET A 108 25.12 7.89 -11.05
N LEU A 109 24.66 7.75 -12.29
CA LEU A 109 25.16 8.55 -13.42
C LEU A 109 24.87 10.04 -13.23
N ILE A 110 23.68 10.39 -12.78
CA ILE A 110 23.31 11.79 -12.56
C ILE A 110 24.11 12.38 -11.41
N PHE A 111 24.27 11.67 -10.28
CA PHE A 111 25.11 12.15 -9.17
C PHE A 111 26.58 12.36 -9.58
N GLN A 112 27.10 11.56 -10.52
CA GLN A 112 28.49 11.70 -10.99
C GLN A 112 28.67 12.83 -12.01
N PHE A 113 27.65 13.13 -12.82
CA PHE A 113 27.74 14.05 -13.97
C PHE A 113 26.73 15.22 -13.88
N GLN A 114 26.31 15.61 -12.68
CA GLN A 114 25.27 16.62 -12.49
C GLN A 114 25.62 17.97 -13.12
N ASP A 115 26.82 18.51 -12.86
CA ASP A 115 27.21 19.84 -13.36
C ASP A 115 27.31 19.89 -14.89
N PRO A 116 27.98 18.93 -15.57
CA PRO A 116 28.00 18.88 -17.04
C PRO A 116 26.61 18.71 -17.67
N LEU A 117 25.72 17.93 -17.04
CA LEU A 117 24.37 17.68 -17.54
C LEU A 117 23.44 18.90 -17.40
N ALA A 118 23.68 19.76 -16.41
CA ALA A 118 22.93 20.98 -16.21
C ALA A 118 23.27 22.06 -17.27
N GLU A 119 24.54 22.14 -17.68
CA GLU A 119 24.99 23.10 -18.70
C GLU A 119 24.61 22.67 -20.12
N LEU A 120 24.46 21.37 -20.37
CA LEU A 120 24.11 20.85 -21.68
C LEU A 120 22.63 21.10 -22.02
N TYR A 121 22.36 21.68 -23.20
CA TYR A 121 21.00 21.98 -23.68
C TYR A 121 20.13 22.76 -22.67
N SER A 122 20.72 23.75 -22.00
CA SER A 122 20.02 24.67 -21.09
C SER A 122 19.14 23.96 -20.03
N GLY A 123 19.60 22.82 -19.49
CA GLY A 123 18.90 22.06 -18.44
C GLY A 123 17.75 21.16 -18.89
N TRP A 124 17.39 21.13 -20.18
CA TRP A 124 16.33 20.22 -20.67
C TRP A 124 16.72 18.75 -20.58
N LEU A 125 18.01 18.44 -20.76
CA LEU A 125 18.51 17.07 -20.64
C LEU A 125 18.34 16.54 -19.21
N LEU A 126 18.67 17.35 -18.21
CA LEU A 126 18.47 17.01 -16.80
C LEU A 126 16.99 16.78 -16.47
N THR A 127 16.11 17.63 -17.01
CA THR A 127 14.65 17.48 -16.87
C THR A 127 14.15 16.16 -17.49
N ALA A 128 14.65 15.80 -18.68
CA ALA A 128 14.33 14.52 -19.32
C ALA A 128 14.78 13.33 -18.47
N CYS A 129 15.97 13.39 -17.86
CA CYS A 129 16.46 12.37 -16.94
C CYS A 129 15.53 12.20 -15.73
N TYR A 130 15.01 13.29 -15.14
CA TYR A 130 14.04 13.21 -14.04
C TYR A 130 12.74 12.51 -14.45
N ILE A 131 12.21 12.81 -15.64
CA ILE A 131 11.01 12.14 -16.17
C ILE A 131 11.26 10.63 -16.31
N VAL A 132 12.42 10.25 -16.85
CA VAL A 132 12.80 8.82 -16.99
C VAL A 132 12.90 8.15 -15.63
N ILE A 133 13.56 8.77 -14.64
CA ILE A 133 13.67 8.23 -13.28
C ILE A 133 12.29 8.00 -12.67
N ILE A 134 11.43 9.01 -12.70
CA ILE A 134 10.08 8.91 -12.11
C ILE A 134 9.28 7.82 -12.82
N THR A 135 9.40 7.70 -14.15
CA THR A 135 8.72 6.67 -14.92
C THR A 135 9.20 5.26 -14.56
N VAL A 136 10.51 5.04 -14.49
CA VAL A 136 11.10 3.74 -14.14
C VAL A 136 10.78 3.38 -12.69
N ALA A 137 10.87 4.34 -11.76
CA ALA A 137 10.51 4.13 -10.36
C ALA A 137 9.02 3.79 -10.19
N ASN A 138 8.14 4.41 -10.99
CA ASN A 138 6.72 4.08 -10.99
C ASN A 138 6.45 2.67 -11.54
N ILE A 139 7.18 2.23 -12.58
CA ILE A 139 7.11 0.84 -13.07
C ILE A 139 7.53 -0.14 -11.96
N ALA A 140 8.62 0.15 -11.23
CA ALA A 140 9.05 -0.67 -10.10
C ALA A 140 7.95 -0.79 -9.03
N ASN A 141 7.29 0.33 -8.70
CA ASN A 141 6.23 0.33 -7.69
C ASN A 141 4.95 -0.41 -8.14
N LEU A 142 4.55 -0.28 -9.40
CA LEU A 142 3.43 -1.05 -9.95
C LEU A 142 3.73 -2.56 -9.94
N ALA A 143 4.97 -2.93 -10.26
CA ALA A 143 5.42 -4.32 -10.23
C ALA A 143 5.47 -4.87 -8.79
N SER A 144 5.93 -4.09 -7.80
CA SER A 144 5.84 -4.44 -6.37
C SER A 144 4.40 -4.64 -5.90
N THR A 145 3.48 -3.78 -6.35
CA THR A 145 2.05 -3.91 -6.07
C THR A 145 1.50 -5.22 -6.64
N ALA A 146 1.86 -5.57 -7.87
CA ALA A 146 1.48 -6.84 -8.50
C ALA A 146 2.02 -8.06 -7.74
N THR A 147 3.30 -8.02 -7.33
CA THR A 147 3.95 -9.05 -6.51
C THR A 147 3.22 -9.23 -5.17
N SER A 148 2.84 -8.13 -4.52
CA SER A 148 2.10 -8.15 -3.25
C SER A 148 0.71 -8.78 -3.40
N ILE A 149 -0.03 -8.44 -4.45
CA ILE A 149 -1.34 -9.05 -4.74
C ILE A 149 -1.18 -10.55 -5.02
N ALA A 150 -0.22 -10.95 -5.85
CA ALA A 150 0.01 -12.34 -6.19
C ALA A 150 0.41 -13.18 -4.97
N ILE A 151 1.38 -12.72 -4.18
CA ILE A 151 1.92 -13.52 -3.06
C ILE A 151 1.03 -13.41 -1.82
N GLN A 152 0.79 -12.19 -1.33
CA GLN A 152 0.14 -11.98 -0.02
C GLN A 152 -1.36 -12.25 -0.08
N ARG A 153 -2.02 -11.92 -1.19
CA ARG A 153 -3.49 -11.98 -1.31
C ARG A 153 -3.98 -13.27 -1.97
N ASP A 154 -3.13 -13.96 -2.72
CA ASP A 154 -3.50 -15.22 -3.37
C ASP A 154 -2.68 -16.43 -2.89
N TRP A 155 -1.34 -16.42 -2.98
CA TRP A 155 -0.53 -17.59 -2.59
C TRP A 155 -0.68 -17.97 -1.12
N VAL A 156 -0.72 -16.98 -0.22
CA VAL A 156 -0.94 -17.22 1.21
C VAL A 156 -2.26 -17.97 1.46
N VAL A 157 -3.32 -17.66 0.71
CA VAL A 157 -4.62 -18.33 0.82
C VAL A 157 -4.51 -19.79 0.39
N VAL A 158 -3.85 -20.07 -0.73
CA VAL A 158 -3.71 -21.44 -1.23
C VAL A 158 -2.76 -22.29 -0.40
N VAL A 159 -1.69 -21.70 0.13
CA VAL A 159 -0.73 -22.40 0.99
C VAL A 159 -1.32 -22.66 2.37
N ALA A 160 -2.19 -21.78 2.86
CA ALA A 160 -2.99 -22.03 4.06
C ALA A 160 -3.91 -23.23 3.86
N GLY A 161 -4.55 -23.33 2.69
CA GLY A 161 -5.55 -24.34 2.38
C GLY A 161 -6.89 -24.01 3.06
N GLU A 162 -7.67 -25.03 3.41
CA GLU A 162 -8.98 -24.84 4.05
C GLU A 162 -8.89 -24.43 5.54
N ASP A 163 -7.70 -24.52 6.15
CA ASP A 163 -7.50 -24.15 7.56
C ASP A 163 -7.42 -22.62 7.73
N ARG A 164 -8.57 -22.06 8.11
CA ARG A 164 -8.72 -20.63 8.37
C ARG A 164 -7.82 -20.13 9.51
N ASN A 165 -7.52 -20.97 10.51
CA ASN A 165 -6.65 -20.58 11.63
C ASN A 165 -5.21 -20.44 11.19
N LYS A 166 -4.73 -21.38 10.38
CA LYS A 166 -3.43 -21.27 9.73
C LYS A 166 -3.37 -20.05 8.80
N LEU A 167 -4.43 -19.73 8.07
CA LEU A 167 -4.49 -18.51 7.24
C LEU A 167 -4.31 -17.23 8.08
N ALA A 168 -5.02 -17.14 9.20
CA ALA A 168 -4.90 -16.00 10.10
C ALA A 168 -3.50 -15.84 10.69
N ASP A 169 -2.88 -16.96 11.08
CA ASP A 169 -1.52 -16.96 11.61
C ASP A 169 -0.50 -16.55 10.52
N MET A 170 -0.73 -16.98 9.26
CA MET A 170 0.09 -16.55 8.12
C MET A 170 -0.05 -15.06 7.85
N ASN A 171 -1.26 -14.52 7.79
CA ASN A 171 -1.50 -13.08 7.60
C ASN A 171 -0.89 -12.25 8.73
N ALA A 172 -1.06 -12.68 9.98
CA ALA A 172 -0.46 -12.00 11.13
C ALA A 172 1.08 -12.00 11.04
N THR A 173 1.69 -13.11 10.65
CA THR A 173 3.15 -13.22 10.51
C THR A 173 3.68 -12.35 9.37
N VAL A 174 3.05 -12.38 8.19
CA VAL A 174 3.36 -11.50 7.06
C VAL A 174 3.29 -10.04 7.49
N ARG A 175 2.24 -9.68 8.24
CA ARG A 175 2.08 -8.33 8.74
C ARG A 175 3.16 -7.92 9.75
N ILE A 176 3.59 -8.83 10.64
CA ILE A 176 4.72 -8.57 11.54
C ILE A 176 5.99 -8.26 10.74
N ILE A 177 6.26 -9.04 9.69
CA ILE A 177 7.40 -8.81 8.79
C ILE A 177 7.32 -7.42 8.16
N ASP A 178 6.15 -7.01 7.66
CA ASP A 178 5.94 -5.67 7.09
C ASP A 178 6.22 -4.56 8.12
N GLN A 179 5.78 -4.73 9.36
CA GLN A 179 6.00 -3.72 10.39
C GLN A 179 7.48 -3.60 10.76
N LEU A 180 8.18 -4.74 10.89
CA LEU A 180 9.60 -4.78 11.22
C LEU A 180 10.44 -4.15 10.09
N THR A 181 10.18 -4.54 8.84
CA THR A 181 10.89 -4.01 7.68
C THR A 181 10.64 -2.52 7.48
N ASN A 182 9.42 -2.03 7.72
CA ASN A 182 9.10 -0.60 7.59
C ASN A 182 9.89 0.32 8.54
N ILE A 183 10.48 -0.24 9.60
CA ILE A 183 11.28 0.53 10.59
C ILE A 183 12.77 0.29 10.34
N LEU A 184 13.15 -0.98 10.23
CA LEU A 184 14.56 -1.38 10.20
C LEU A 184 15.22 -1.09 8.85
N ALA A 185 14.49 -1.22 7.74
CA ALA A 185 15.06 -1.00 6.41
C ALA A 185 15.43 0.47 6.15
N PRO A 186 14.56 1.47 6.41
CA PRO A 186 14.93 2.89 6.32
C PRO A 186 16.09 3.26 7.26
N MET A 187 16.10 2.70 8.49
CA MET A 187 17.20 2.92 9.43
C MET A 187 18.54 2.46 8.86
N LEU A 188 18.61 1.25 8.29
CA LEU A 188 19.84 0.74 7.68
C LEU A 188 20.31 1.63 6.53
N VAL A 189 19.41 1.99 5.61
CA VAL A 189 19.75 2.83 4.46
C VAL A 189 20.20 4.22 4.89
N GLY A 190 19.50 4.83 5.85
CA GLY A 190 19.89 6.13 6.39
C GLY A 190 21.31 6.13 6.97
N GLN A 191 21.70 5.08 7.71
CA GLN A 191 23.08 4.94 8.21
C GLN A 191 24.09 4.76 7.08
N ILE A 192 23.77 3.95 6.06
CA ILE A 192 24.66 3.77 4.89
C ILE A 192 24.87 5.09 4.15
N MET A 193 23.82 5.88 3.97
CA MET A 193 23.90 7.19 3.31
C MET A 193 24.68 8.20 4.16
N ALA A 194 24.53 8.16 5.49
CA ALA A 194 25.25 9.04 6.41
C ALA A 194 26.77 8.77 6.44
N PHE A 195 27.21 7.51 6.39
CA PHE A 195 28.64 7.17 6.44
C PHE A 195 29.30 6.99 5.07
N GLY A 196 28.54 6.63 4.04
CA GLY A 196 29.06 6.34 2.71
C GLY A 196 28.97 7.52 1.76
N SER A 197 27.75 7.96 1.49
CA SER A 197 27.30 9.02 0.54
C SER A 197 26.03 8.56 -0.17
N HIS A 198 25.32 9.49 -0.81
CA HIS A 198 24.18 9.18 -1.68
C HIS A 198 24.54 8.20 -2.81
N PHE A 199 25.72 8.34 -3.41
CA PHE A 199 26.22 7.44 -4.47
C PHE A 199 26.41 6.00 -3.99
N ILE A 200 27.08 5.81 -2.84
CA ILE A 200 27.29 4.47 -2.26
C ILE A 200 25.96 3.85 -1.83
N GLY A 201 25.04 4.65 -1.25
CA GLY A 201 23.70 4.20 -0.91
C GLY A 201 22.93 3.67 -2.12
N CYS A 202 23.00 4.37 -3.25
CA CYS A 202 22.36 3.96 -4.50
C CYS A 202 22.92 2.63 -5.04
N GLY A 203 24.25 2.49 -5.05
CA GLY A 203 24.94 1.27 -5.46
C GLY A 203 24.61 0.08 -4.54
N PHE A 204 24.56 0.31 -3.23
CA PHE A 204 24.19 -0.71 -2.24
C PHE A 204 22.76 -1.24 -2.47
N ILE A 205 21.79 -0.34 -2.64
CA ILE A 205 20.38 -0.74 -2.84
C ILE A 205 20.20 -1.48 -4.16
N SER A 206 20.87 -1.03 -5.23
CA SER A 206 20.85 -1.70 -6.53
C SER A 206 21.44 -3.11 -6.42
N GLY A 207 22.58 -3.26 -5.76
CA GLY A 207 23.22 -4.55 -5.50
C GLY A 207 22.36 -5.47 -4.64
N TRP A 208 21.71 -4.92 -3.59
CA TRP A 208 20.80 -5.68 -2.74
C TRP A 208 19.62 -6.22 -3.55
N ASN A 209 18.94 -5.38 -4.34
CA ASN A 209 17.79 -5.81 -5.15
C ASN A 209 18.18 -6.90 -6.16
N LEU A 210 19.35 -6.77 -6.82
CA LEU A 210 19.83 -7.80 -7.74
C LEU A 210 20.09 -9.16 -7.04
N CYS A 211 20.71 -9.13 -5.87
CA CYS A 211 20.95 -10.34 -5.06
C CYS A 211 19.65 -10.93 -4.51
N SER A 212 18.77 -10.08 -3.97
CA SER A 212 17.47 -10.45 -3.40
C SER A 212 16.58 -11.10 -4.46
N MET A 213 16.54 -10.51 -5.66
CA MET A 213 15.83 -11.05 -6.83
C MET A 213 16.22 -12.50 -7.12
N CYS A 214 17.52 -12.80 -7.18
CA CYS A 214 18.00 -14.16 -7.47
C CYS A 214 17.55 -15.16 -6.41
N LEU A 215 17.64 -14.77 -5.14
CA LEU A 215 17.24 -15.61 -4.01
C LEU A 215 15.71 -15.82 -3.97
N GLU A 216 14.94 -14.75 -4.08
CA GLU A 216 13.48 -14.77 -4.08
C GLU A 216 12.93 -15.59 -5.25
N TYR A 217 13.50 -15.44 -6.45
CA TYR A 217 13.12 -16.25 -7.61
C TYR A 217 13.28 -17.74 -7.32
N CYS A 218 14.42 -18.14 -6.73
CA CYS A 218 14.67 -19.52 -6.34
C CYS A 218 13.71 -20.01 -5.23
N LEU A 219 13.41 -19.14 -4.24
CA LEU A 219 12.50 -19.46 -3.14
C LEU A 219 11.06 -19.66 -3.66
N LEU A 220 10.55 -18.76 -4.51
CA LEU A 220 9.20 -18.86 -5.08
C LEU A 220 9.06 -20.10 -5.96
N TRP A 221 10.07 -20.40 -6.77
CA TRP A 221 10.11 -21.64 -7.55
C TRP A 221 10.02 -22.88 -6.64
N LYS A 222 10.81 -22.90 -5.56
CA LYS A 222 10.81 -24.02 -4.60
C LYS A 222 9.49 -24.15 -3.84
N VAL A 223 8.85 -23.04 -3.48
CA VAL A 223 7.51 -23.01 -2.86
C VAL A 223 6.47 -23.61 -3.80
N PHE A 224 6.52 -23.22 -5.08
CA PHE A 224 5.62 -23.74 -6.11
C PHE A 224 5.77 -25.25 -6.29
N GLN A 225 7.02 -25.75 -6.35
CA GLN A 225 7.27 -27.20 -6.41
C GLN A 225 6.74 -27.95 -5.19
N LYS A 226 6.82 -27.36 -3.99
CA LYS A 226 6.35 -28.00 -2.74
C LYS A 226 4.84 -27.97 -2.56
N THR A 227 4.12 -27.10 -3.26
CA THR A 227 2.68 -26.92 -3.06
C THR A 227 1.96 -27.01 -4.41
N PRO A 228 1.65 -28.23 -4.89
CA PRO A 228 1.10 -28.44 -6.22
C PRO A 228 -0.28 -27.80 -6.43
N ALA A 229 -0.99 -27.46 -5.34
CA ALA A 229 -2.25 -26.72 -5.39
C ALA A 229 -2.10 -25.34 -6.08
N LEU A 230 -0.92 -24.72 -6.08
CA LEU A 230 -0.70 -23.45 -6.81
C LEU A 230 -0.67 -23.63 -8.34
N ALA A 231 -0.48 -24.85 -8.84
CA ALA A 231 -0.51 -25.10 -10.28
C ALA A 231 -1.95 -25.09 -10.84
N VAL A 232 -2.94 -25.33 -9.98
CA VAL A 232 -4.36 -25.33 -10.37
C VAL A 232 -4.93 -23.94 -10.16
N LYS A 233 -5.53 -23.37 -11.21
CA LYS A 233 -6.29 -22.12 -11.13
C LYS A 233 -7.73 -22.38 -11.54
N ALA A 234 -8.69 -22.08 -10.66
CA ALA A 234 -10.09 -22.42 -10.88
C ALA A 234 -10.68 -21.79 -12.16
N GLY A 235 -10.30 -20.56 -12.50
CA GLY A 235 -10.84 -19.83 -13.66
C GLY A 235 -10.37 -20.35 -15.03
N GLN A 236 -9.19 -20.97 -15.13
CA GLN A 236 -8.70 -21.48 -16.43
C GLN A 236 -9.49 -22.70 -16.92
N LYS A 237 -10.12 -23.48 -16.02
CA LYS A 237 -10.95 -24.63 -16.43
C LYS A 237 -12.28 -24.21 -17.03
N GLU A 238 -12.92 -23.16 -16.50
CA GLU A 238 -14.20 -22.67 -16.99
C GLU A 238 -14.07 -22.01 -18.36
N GLU A 239 -13.04 -21.17 -18.56
CA GLU A 239 -12.78 -20.51 -19.85
C GLU A 239 -12.40 -21.51 -20.96
N TYR A 240 -11.62 -22.56 -20.63
CA TYR A 240 -11.29 -23.64 -21.57
C TYR A 240 -12.51 -24.49 -21.95
N VAL A 241 -13.41 -24.75 -20.99
CA VAL A 241 -14.67 -25.48 -21.22
C VAL A 241 -15.65 -24.63 -22.02
N GLU A 242 -15.79 -23.33 -21.74
CA GLU A 242 -16.62 -22.42 -22.53
C GLU A 242 -16.09 -22.24 -23.96
N LEU A 243 -14.77 -22.06 -24.16
CA LEU A 243 -14.17 -22.01 -25.50
C LEU A 243 -14.35 -23.32 -26.27
N SER A 244 -14.24 -24.46 -25.59
CA SER A 244 -14.44 -25.79 -26.19
C SER A 244 -15.91 -26.03 -26.56
N GLN A 245 -16.86 -25.47 -25.80
CA GLN A 245 -18.30 -25.52 -26.10
C GLN A 245 -18.71 -24.55 -27.21
N LEU A 246 -18.06 -23.40 -27.31
CA LEU A 246 -18.31 -22.40 -28.37
C LEU A 246 -17.74 -22.82 -29.73
N ASN A 247 -16.80 -23.77 -29.76
CA ASN A 247 -16.18 -24.26 -30.99
C ASN A 247 -16.21 -25.80 -31.10
N PRO A 248 -17.39 -26.42 -31.34
CA PRO A 248 -17.55 -27.88 -31.40
C PRO A 248 -16.74 -28.56 -32.54
N LYS A 249 -16.15 -27.79 -33.46
CA LYS A 249 -15.37 -28.31 -34.59
C LYS A 249 -13.92 -28.71 -34.24
N GLN A 250 -13.37 -28.28 -33.11
CA GLN A 250 -12.02 -28.71 -32.69
C GLN A 250 -12.03 -29.99 -31.85
N ALA A 251 -13.13 -30.32 -31.19
CA ALA A 251 -13.25 -31.53 -30.38
C ALA A 251 -13.36 -32.83 -31.21
N MET A 252 -13.73 -32.75 -32.50
CA MET A 252 -13.79 -33.91 -33.40
C MET A 252 -12.52 -34.09 -34.25
N ALA A 253 -11.51 -33.24 -34.13
CA ALA A 253 -10.32 -33.27 -34.98
C ALA A 253 -9.12 -34.04 -34.39
N GLU A 254 -9.21 -34.56 -33.16
CA GLU A 254 -8.13 -35.33 -32.53
C GLU A 254 -8.29 -36.87 -32.65
N THR A 255 -9.22 -37.38 -33.47
CA THR A 255 -9.42 -38.84 -33.57
C THR A 255 -9.11 -39.47 -34.93
N GLU A 256 -8.74 -38.75 -35.98
CA GLU A 256 -8.38 -39.39 -37.26
C GLU A 256 -7.18 -38.73 -37.95
N ASN A 257 -6.05 -39.45 -37.98
CA ASN A 257 -5.15 -39.43 -39.14
C ASN A 257 -5.75 -40.43 -40.17
N PRO A 258 -5.76 -40.18 -41.50
CA PRO A 258 -4.50 -40.06 -42.27
C PRO A 258 -4.52 -39.23 -43.59
N SER A 259 -3.30 -38.98 -44.09
CA SER A 259 -2.85 -38.97 -45.50
C SER A 259 -3.29 -37.90 -46.53
N GLU A 260 -2.26 -37.28 -47.12
CA GLU A 260 -2.02 -36.87 -48.51
C GLU A 260 -3.18 -36.51 -49.46
N GLY A 261 -3.09 -35.32 -50.08
CA GLY A 261 -3.91 -34.97 -51.25
C GLY A 261 -3.76 -33.51 -51.69
N SER A 262 -2.97 -33.30 -52.73
CA SER A 262 -2.73 -32.04 -53.45
C SER A 262 -4.02 -31.38 -54.01
N GLN A 263 -4.15 -30.05 -53.97
CA GLN A 263 -4.21 -29.18 -55.16
C GLN A 263 -4.78 -27.77 -54.90
N LEU A 264 -4.19 -26.84 -55.68
CA LEU A 264 -4.39 -25.40 -55.85
C LEU A 264 -5.82 -24.96 -56.25
N VAL A 265 -6.19 -23.71 -55.92
CA VAL A 265 -6.44 -22.58 -56.86
C VAL A 265 -7.39 -21.51 -56.28
N ASN A 266 -6.84 -20.28 -56.21
CA ASN A 266 -7.38 -18.92 -56.40
C ASN A 266 -8.82 -18.51 -56.02
N GLY A 267 -8.89 -17.30 -55.45
CA GLY A 267 -10.05 -16.41 -55.58
C GLY A 267 -9.93 -15.15 -54.72
N ALA A 268 -9.34 -14.09 -55.26
CA ALA A 268 -9.22 -12.79 -54.63
C ALA A 268 -10.59 -12.16 -54.32
N VAL A 269 -10.78 -11.67 -53.09
CA VAL A 269 -11.62 -10.50 -52.78
C VAL A 269 -10.86 -9.65 -51.75
N ALA A 270 -10.03 -8.75 -52.27
CA ALA A 270 -9.53 -7.60 -51.53
C ALA A 270 -10.65 -6.55 -51.45
N GLY A 271 -10.89 -6.00 -50.26
CA GLY A 271 -11.84 -4.89 -50.07
C GLY A 271 -12.59 -4.81 -48.73
N LYS A 272 -12.12 -5.47 -47.65
CA LYS A 272 -12.76 -5.40 -46.32
C LYS A 272 -11.82 -5.22 -45.12
N ASN A 273 -10.53 -4.94 -45.35
CA ASN A 273 -9.54 -4.96 -44.26
C ASN A 273 -9.32 -3.60 -43.58
N ASP A 274 -9.63 -2.47 -44.21
CA ASP A 274 -9.29 -1.16 -43.63
C ASP A 274 -10.27 -0.71 -42.53
N VAL A 275 -11.58 -0.93 -42.71
CA VAL A 275 -12.60 -0.60 -41.68
C VAL A 275 -12.57 -1.61 -40.52
N ALA A 276 -12.22 -2.87 -40.79
CA ALA A 276 -12.09 -3.90 -39.75
C ALA A 276 -10.84 -3.68 -38.87
N ALA A 277 -9.75 -3.17 -39.44
CA ALA A 277 -8.54 -2.81 -38.70
C ALA A 277 -8.75 -1.59 -37.80
N GLU A 278 -9.46 -0.57 -38.27
CA GLU A 278 -9.74 0.65 -37.50
C GLU A 278 -10.72 0.38 -36.33
N VAL A 279 -11.77 -0.41 -36.58
CA VAL A 279 -12.67 -0.90 -35.51
C VAL A 279 -11.93 -1.83 -34.54
N SER A 280 -10.98 -2.65 -35.02
CA SER A 280 -10.15 -3.50 -34.15
C SER A 280 -9.19 -2.68 -33.28
N PHE A 281 -8.67 -1.56 -33.76
CA PHE A 281 -7.75 -0.70 -33.00
C PHE A 281 -8.49 0.08 -31.91
N CYS A 282 -9.62 0.72 -32.25
CA CYS A 282 -10.47 1.40 -31.26
C CYS A 282 -11.04 0.43 -30.22
N ARG A 283 -11.38 -0.81 -30.62
CA ARG A 283 -11.82 -1.85 -29.68
C ARG A 283 -10.69 -2.29 -28.74
N ARG A 284 -9.46 -2.46 -29.24
CA ARG A 284 -8.27 -2.78 -28.44
C ARG A 284 -7.88 -1.66 -27.45
N LEU A 285 -8.06 -0.40 -27.83
CA LEU A 285 -7.83 0.73 -26.92
C LEU A 285 -8.90 0.82 -25.81
N TRP A 286 -10.10 0.29 -26.03
CA TRP A 286 -11.19 0.29 -25.05
C TRP A 286 -11.13 -0.90 -24.08
N ASP A 287 -10.41 -1.97 -24.42
CA ASP A 287 -10.29 -3.17 -23.59
C ASP A 287 -9.79 -2.86 -22.16
N PRO A 288 -8.74 -2.03 -21.95
CA PRO A 288 -8.29 -1.64 -20.60
C PRO A 288 -9.35 -0.89 -19.78
N VAL A 289 -10.09 0.02 -20.44
CA VAL A 289 -11.18 0.81 -19.82
C VAL A 289 -12.34 -0.10 -19.43
N ARG A 290 -12.67 -1.07 -20.29
CA ARG A 290 -13.70 -2.06 -20.02
C ARG A 290 -13.31 -2.96 -18.84
N THR A 291 -12.06 -3.42 -18.79
CA THR A 291 -11.54 -4.21 -17.67
C THR A 291 -11.57 -3.42 -16.37
N PHE A 292 -11.17 -2.14 -16.41
CA PHE A 292 -11.28 -1.23 -15.27
C PHE A 292 -12.73 -1.16 -14.78
N GLN A 293 -13.68 -0.81 -15.65
CA GLN A 293 -15.09 -0.71 -15.29
C GLN A 293 -15.65 -2.03 -14.74
N ALA A 294 -15.31 -3.16 -15.38
CA ALA A 294 -15.74 -4.48 -14.93
C ALA A 294 -15.22 -4.80 -13.53
N GLY A 295 -13.96 -4.47 -13.22
CA GLY A 295 -13.38 -4.67 -11.90
C GLY A 295 -14.07 -3.86 -10.81
N TRP A 296 -14.41 -2.60 -11.08
CA TRP A 296 -15.16 -1.75 -10.14
C TRP A 296 -16.58 -2.25 -9.90
N VAL A 297 -17.27 -2.71 -10.95
CA VAL A 297 -18.60 -3.32 -10.83
C VAL A 297 -18.54 -4.62 -10.04
N ALA A 298 -17.54 -5.47 -10.30
CA ALA A 298 -17.30 -6.70 -9.54
C ALA A 298 -17.06 -6.40 -8.07
N TYR A 299 -16.26 -5.38 -7.75
CA TYR A 299 -15.99 -4.92 -6.38
C TYR A 299 -17.25 -4.43 -5.66
N TYR A 300 -18.10 -3.64 -6.32
CA TYR A 300 -19.36 -3.15 -5.75
C TYR A 300 -20.36 -4.28 -5.46
N ASN A 301 -20.38 -5.30 -6.31
CA ASN A 301 -21.31 -6.42 -6.18
C ASN A 301 -20.89 -7.47 -5.12
N GLN A 302 -19.70 -7.37 -4.53
CA GLN A 302 -19.26 -8.29 -3.48
C GLN A 302 -20.11 -8.12 -2.21
N SER A 303 -20.47 -9.24 -1.56
CA SER A 303 -21.21 -9.23 -0.28
C SER A 303 -20.45 -8.53 0.85
N ILE A 304 -19.12 -8.49 0.76
CA ILE A 304 -18.21 -7.84 1.70
C ILE A 304 -17.87 -6.37 1.36
N PHE A 305 -18.52 -5.78 0.35
CA PHE A 305 -18.24 -4.42 -0.12
C PHE A 305 -18.19 -3.38 1.01
N LEU A 306 -19.16 -3.43 1.93
CA LEU A 306 -19.21 -2.51 3.08
C LEU A 306 -17.99 -2.64 4.01
N ALA A 307 -17.47 -3.85 4.21
CA ALA A 307 -16.25 -4.07 5.00
C ALA A 307 -15.01 -3.57 4.24
N CYS A 308 -14.97 -3.76 2.93
CA CYS A 308 -13.86 -3.29 2.08
C CYS A 308 -13.81 -1.75 2.04
N LEU A 309 -14.97 -1.11 1.90
CA LEU A 309 -15.12 0.34 1.94
C LEU A 309 -14.79 0.91 3.33
N SER A 310 -15.15 0.19 4.41
CA SER A 310 -14.74 0.61 5.77
C SER A 310 -13.23 0.70 5.92
N LEU A 311 -12.47 -0.26 5.37
CA LEU A 311 -11.01 -0.22 5.42
C LEU A 311 -10.47 0.99 4.66
N ALA A 312 -11.00 1.31 3.49
CA ALA A 312 -10.56 2.48 2.73
C ALA A 312 -10.80 3.79 3.50
N PHE A 313 -11.92 3.92 4.23
CA PHE A 313 -12.18 5.08 5.08
C PHE A 313 -11.18 5.24 6.24
N LEU A 314 -10.58 4.14 6.71
CA LEU A 314 -9.52 4.20 7.73
C LEU A 314 -8.20 4.75 7.18
N TYR A 315 -7.98 4.72 5.86
CA TYR A 315 -6.84 5.38 5.21
C TYR A 315 -7.03 6.90 5.13
N MET A 316 -8.27 7.41 5.26
CA MET A 316 -8.53 8.83 5.41
C MET A 316 -8.23 9.28 6.85
N THR A 317 -6.95 9.33 7.21
CA THR A 317 -6.58 9.80 8.54
C THR A 317 -5.29 10.61 8.57
N VAL A 318 -5.36 11.78 9.20
CA VAL A 318 -4.16 12.58 9.54
C VAL A 318 -3.43 12.04 10.76
N LEU A 319 -4.10 11.16 11.54
CA LEU A 319 -3.65 10.69 12.86
C LEU A 319 -2.65 9.52 12.77
N GLY A 320 -1.95 9.39 11.65
CA GLY A 320 -0.81 8.48 11.49
C GLY A 320 0.50 9.09 12.00
N PHE A 321 1.55 8.28 12.06
CA PHE A 321 2.92 8.78 12.26
C PHE A 321 3.48 9.17 10.88
N ASP A 322 2.79 10.09 10.24
CA ASP A 322 3.10 10.59 8.90
C ASP A 322 3.73 11.97 9.01
N CYS A 323 4.20 12.54 7.90
CA CYS A 323 4.89 13.84 7.87
C CYS A 323 4.08 14.96 8.54
N ILE A 324 2.75 14.88 8.51
CA ILE A 324 1.83 15.90 9.00
C ILE A 324 1.78 15.92 10.53
N THR A 325 1.40 14.80 11.17
CA THR A 325 1.38 14.71 12.64
C THR A 325 2.76 14.86 13.24
N THR A 326 3.80 14.39 12.53
CA THR A 326 5.21 14.60 12.89
C THR A 326 5.58 16.09 12.84
N GLY A 327 5.18 16.80 11.78
CA GLY A 327 5.35 18.24 11.65
C GLY A 327 4.61 19.02 12.74
N TYR A 328 3.35 18.66 13.03
CA TYR A 328 2.59 19.23 14.13
C TYR A 328 3.31 19.03 15.48
N ALA A 329 3.77 17.81 15.77
CA ALA A 329 4.58 17.53 16.97
C ALA A 329 5.77 18.48 17.10
N TYR A 330 6.48 18.72 16.00
CA TYR A 330 7.63 19.61 15.96
C TYR A 330 7.23 21.07 16.25
N THR A 331 6.13 21.55 15.66
CA THR A 331 5.61 22.91 15.96
C THR A 331 5.21 23.09 17.43
N GLN A 332 4.89 21.99 18.12
CA GLN A 332 4.57 21.96 19.55
C GLN A 332 5.82 21.81 20.45
N GLY A 333 7.03 21.93 19.89
CA GLY A 333 8.28 21.89 20.65
C GLY A 333 8.78 20.49 21.02
N LEU A 334 8.20 19.41 20.46
CA LEU A 334 8.73 18.07 20.69
C LEU A 334 10.07 17.87 19.98
N ASN A 335 11.10 17.50 20.75
CA ASN A 335 12.39 17.10 20.20
C ASN A 335 12.25 15.84 19.34
N GLY A 336 12.99 15.76 18.23
CA GLY A 336 13.05 14.60 17.35
C GLY A 336 13.39 13.28 18.05
N SER A 337 14.15 13.32 19.15
CA SER A 337 14.42 12.12 19.97
C SER A 337 13.15 11.53 20.59
N ILE A 338 12.27 12.36 21.16
CA ILE A 338 10.99 11.92 21.75
C ILE A 338 10.08 11.39 20.66
N LEU A 339 10.05 12.05 19.51
CA LEU A 339 9.23 11.64 18.37
C LEU A 339 9.66 10.26 17.84
N SER A 340 10.97 9.98 17.77
CA SER A 340 11.48 8.66 17.41
C SER A 340 11.07 7.56 18.40
N LEU A 341 11.05 7.85 19.70
CA LEU A 341 10.58 6.93 20.74
C LEU A 341 9.07 6.65 20.63
N LEU A 342 8.27 7.69 20.33
CA LEU A 342 6.83 7.55 20.10
C LEU A 342 6.54 6.70 18.85
N MET A 343 7.29 6.90 17.76
CA MET A 343 7.21 6.07 16.55
C MET A 343 7.57 4.61 16.84
N ALA A 344 8.64 4.35 17.61
CA ALA A 344 9.03 3.00 18.02
C ALA A 344 7.94 2.34 18.88
N THR A 345 7.34 3.09 19.81
CA THR A 345 6.23 2.60 20.65
C THR A 345 4.99 2.27 19.80
N SER A 346 4.68 3.12 18.82
CA SER A 346 3.60 2.89 17.86
C SER A 346 3.76 1.61 17.06
N ALA A 347 4.99 1.33 16.61
CA ALA A 347 5.32 0.10 15.91
C ALA A 347 5.11 -1.15 16.77
N VAL A 348 5.52 -1.10 18.05
CA VAL A 348 5.27 -2.19 19.01
C VAL A 348 3.78 -2.40 19.22
N CYS A 349 2.99 -1.34 19.35
CA CYS A 349 1.52 -1.42 19.42
C CYS A 349 0.91 -2.02 18.14
N GLY A 350 1.49 -1.73 16.96
CA GLY A 350 1.08 -2.36 15.70
C GLY A 350 1.33 -3.86 15.66
N ILE A 351 2.52 -4.31 16.13
CA ILE A 351 2.83 -5.74 16.29
C ILE A 351 1.87 -6.39 17.29
N LEU A 352 1.59 -5.72 18.41
CA LEU A 352 0.62 -6.19 19.42
C LEU A 352 -0.79 -6.36 18.82
N GLY A 353 -1.20 -5.50 17.90
CA GLY A 353 -2.46 -5.62 17.16
C GLY A 353 -2.60 -6.96 16.42
N THR A 354 -1.52 -7.47 15.82
CA THR A 354 -1.53 -8.77 15.11
C THR A 354 -1.70 -9.95 16.07
N VAL A 355 -1.12 -9.84 17.27
CA VAL A 355 -1.24 -10.82 18.35
C VAL A 355 -2.65 -10.80 18.95
N VAL A 356 -3.23 -9.62 19.12
CA VAL A 356 -4.63 -9.45 19.57
C VAL A 356 -5.58 -10.06 18.54
N PHE A 357 -5.38 -9.77 17.26
CA PHE A 357 -6.17 -10.33 16.16
C PHE A 357 -6.24 -11.86 16.21
N THR A 358 -5.10 -12.55 16.25
CA THR A 358 -5.08 -14.03 16.25
C THR A 358 -5.79 -14.62 17.47
N ARG A 359 -5.63 -14.00 18.65
CA ARG A 359 -6.29 -14.46 19.89
C ARG A 359 -7.80 -14.23 19.88
N VAL A 360 -8.24 -13.02 19.51
CA VAL A 360 -9.67 -12.66 19.49
C VAL A 360 -10.38 -13.47 18.40
N ARG A 361 -9.78 -13.64 17.22
CA ARG A 361 -10.33 -14.44 16.13
C ARG A 361 -10.57 -15.89 16.53
N ARG A 362 -9.59 -16.52 17.20
CA ARG A 362 -9.72 -17.91 17.66
C ARG A 362 -10.84 -18.09 18.69
N ARG A 363 -11.16 -17.06 19.49
CA ARG A 363 -12.19 -17.13 20.52
C ARG A 363 -13.58 -16.72 20.02
N CYS A 364 -13.65 -15.67 19.22
CA CYS A 364 -14.90 -14.94 18.94
C CYS A 364 -15.36 -15.06 17.48
N GLY A 365 -14.50 -15.53 16.58
CA GLY A 365 -14.73 -15.57 15.13
C GLY A 365 -14.27 -14.30 14.40
N LEU A 366 -14.18 -14.37 13.07
CA LEU A 366 -13.58 -13.33 12.23
C LEU A 366 -14.39 -12.01 12.25
N VAL A 367 -15.68 -12.05 11.93
CA VAL A 367 -16.53 -10.85 11.84
C VAL A 367 -16.59 -10.10 13.18
N ARG A 368 -16.69 -10.82 14.30
CA ARG A 368 -16.69 -10.24 15.66
C ARG A 368 -15.36 -9.60 16.03
N THR A 369 -14.24 -10.16 15.55
CA THR A 369 -12.91 -9.58 15.78
C THR A 369 -12.84 -8.17 15.23
N GLY A 370 -13.33 -7.95 14.00
CA GLY A 370 -13.40 -6.62 13.39
C GLY A 370 -14.31 -5.65 14.16
N PHE A 371 -15.40 -6.15 14.73
CA PHE A 371 -16.30 -5.34 15.56
C PHE A 371 -15.58 -4.88 16.83
N ILE A 372 -14.94 -5.80 17.56
CA ILE A 372 -14.20 -5.52 18.79
C ILE A 372 -13.03 -4.57 18.51
N SER A 373 -12.28 -4.80 17.43
CA SER A 373 -11.15 -3.95 17.07
C SER A 373 -11.59 -2.54 16.67
N GLY A 374 -12.74 -2.41 16.00
CA GLY A 374 -13.31 -1.11 15.65
C GLY A 374 -13.77 -0.31 16.87
N VAL A 375 -14.45 -0.96 17.82
CA VAL A 375 -14.80 -0.34 19.11
C VAL A 375 -13.55 0.10 19.87
N ALA A 376 -12.53 -0.77 19.93
CA ALA A 376 -11.25 -0.43 20.56
C ALA A 376 -10.59 0.79 19.90
N GLN A 377 -10.49 0.81 18.56
CA GLN A 377 -9.91 1.92 17.83
C GLN A 377 -10.67 3.23 18.07
N LEU A 378 -12.00 3.23 17.97
CA LEU A 378 -12.81 4.43 18.22
C LEU A 378 -12.67 4.91 19.66
N SER A 379 -12.63 4.01 20.64
CA SER A 379 -12.46 4.38 22.05
C SER A 379 -11.12 5.09 22.29
N CYS A 380 -10.04 4.66 21.62
CA CYS A 380 -8.74 5.33 21.69
C CYS A 380 -8.75 6.69 20.98
N LEU A 381 -9.44 6.81 19.84
CA LEU A 381 -9.53 8.08 19.09
C LEU A 381 -10.35 9.15 19.82
N LEU A 382 -11.21 8.79 20.77
CA LEU A 382 -11.85 9.77 21.65
C LEU A 382 -10.81 10.56 22.48
N LEU A 383 -9.66 9.95 22.81
CA LEU A 383 -8.56 10.67 23.46
C LEU A 383 -7.94 11.70 22.52
N CYS A 384 -7.85 11.41 21.22
CA CYS A 384 -7.39 12.38 20.21
C CYS A 384 -8.38 13.55 20.09
N VAL A 385 -9.69 13.30 20.10
CA VAL A 385 -10.69 14.38 20.11
C VAL A 385 -10.59 15.20 21.39
N ALA A 386 -10.47 14.56 22.56
CA ALA A 386 -10.28 15.24 23.83
C ALA A 386 -9.01 16.09 23.86
N SER A 387 -7.95 15.66 23.16
CA SER A 387 -6.69 16.41 23.05
C SER A 387 -6.84 17.76 22.36
N VAL A 388 -7.76 17.87 21.39
CA VAL A 388 -8.01 19.12 20.64
C VAL A 388 -8.55 20.21 21.56
N PHE A 389 -9.35 19.83 22.58
CA PHE A 389 -9.96 20.74 23.55
C PHE A 389 -9.17 20.87 24.86
N ALA A 390 -8.03 20.18 24.99
CA ALA A 390 -7.20 20.21 26.20
C ALA A 390 -6.33 21.48 26.25
N PRO A 391 -5.97 21.96 27.46
CA PRO A 391 -5.07 23.11 27.61
C PRO A 391 -3.69 22.80 26.97
N GLY A 392 -3.15 23.78 26.25
CA GLY A 392 -1.93 23.65 25.45
C GLY A 392 -2.18 23.30 23.97
N SER A 393 -3.43 23.13 23.55
CA SER A 393 -3.79 23.00 22.13
C SER A 393 -3.72 24.37 21.43
N PRO A 394 -3.07 24.50 20.25
CA PRO A 394 -3.08 25.72 19.42
C PRO A 394 -4.42 25.91 18.69
N PHE A 395 -5.43 25.08 19.00
CA PHE A 395 -6.71 25.07 18.30
C PHE A 395 -7.53 26.32 18.61
N ASP A 396 -7.77 27.14 17.59
CA ASP A 396 -8.63 28.30 17.65
C ASP A 396 -9.82 28.14 16.70
N LEU A 397 -11.04 28.18 17.25
CA LEU A 397 -12.30 28.11 16.48
C LEU A 397 -12.60 29.40 15.70
N THR A 398 -11.91 30.50 16.02
CA THR A 398 -12.17 31.82 15.43
C THR A 398 -11.47 32.03 14.08
N VAL A 399 -10.48 31.20 13.76
CA VAL A 399 -9.74 31.24 12.49
C VAL A 399 -10.33 30.21 11.53
N SER A 400 -10.94 30.66 10.43
CA SER A 400 -11.46 29.72 9.44
C SER A 400 -10.29 29.12 8.62
N PRO A 401 -10.15 27.78 8.52
CA PRO A 401 -9.02 27.15 7.82
C PRO A 401 -8.93 27.52 6.34
N PHE A 402 -10.07 27.90 5.76
CA PHE A 402 -10.22 28.20 4.34
C PHE A 402 -10.20 29.71 4.05
N GLN A 403 -9.95 30.57 5.05
CA GLN A 403 -9.90 32.02 4.86
C GLN A 403 -8.84 32.39 3.81
N ASP A 404 -7.67 31.76 3.86
CA ASP A 404 -6.57 31.98 2.92
C ASP A 404 -6.94 31.52 1.50
N LEU A 405 -7.58 30.34 1.36
CA LEU A 405 -8.06 29.84 0.07
C LEU A 405 -9.17 30.73 -0.51
N ALA A 406 -10.12 31.16 0.31
CA ALA A 406 -11.17 32.09 -0.10
C ALA A 406 -10.57 33.43 -0.55
N SER A 407 -9.57 33.94 0.17
CA SER A 407 -8.88 35.19 -0.20
C SER A 407 -8.08 35.06 -1.50
N GLN A 408 -7.45 33.90 -1.75
CA GLN A 408 -6.70 33.62 -2.99
C GLN A 408 -7.62 33.40 -4.20
N LEU A 409 -8.73 32.68 -4.03
CA LEU A 409 -9.74 32.51 -5.08
C LEU A 409 -10.44 33.83 -5.42
N VAL A 410 -10.72 34.66 -4.41
CA VAL A 410 -11.30 36.00 -4.60
C VAL A 410 -10.30 36.94 -5.28
N ARG A 411 -9.00 36.90 -4.93
CA ARG A 411 -7.94 37.63 -5.65
C ARG A 411 -7.75 37.14 -7.08
N GLY A 412 -7.84 35.83 -7.32
CA GLY A 412 -7.75 35.24 -8.66
C GLY A 412 -8.94 35.61 -9.57
N ALA A 413 -10.12 35.81 -8.99
CA ALA A 413 -11.32 36.27 -9.70
C ALA A 413 -11.33 37.79 -9.97
N SER A 414 -10.49 38.57 -9.31
CA SER A 414 -10.44 40.05 -9.43
C SER A 414 -9.21 40.58 -10.17
N ALA A 415 -8.37 39.71 -10.74
CA ALA A 415 -7.23 40.11 -11.56
C ALA A 415 -7.63 40.30 -13.04
N LEU A 416 -8.34 41.39 -13.34
CA LEU A 416 -8.17 42.10 -14.60
C LEU A 416 -7.30 43.33 -14.30
N PRO A 417 -6.24 43.61 -15.09
CA PRO A 417 -5.29 44.67 -14.76
C PRO A 417 -5.89 46.03 -15.14
N GLU A 418 -6.38 46.79 -14.16
CA GLU A 418 -6.53 48.23 -14.32
C GLU A 418 -5.21 48.92 -13.97
N ILE A 419 -4.57 49.45 -15.00
CA ILE A 419 -3.43 50.35 -14.90
C ILE A 419 -3.97 51.72 -14.46
N SER A 420 -3.50 52.24 -13.32
CA SER A 420 -3.39 53.69 -13.14
C SER A 420 -2.33 54.07 -12.11
N PRO A 421 -1.69 55.25 -12.27
CA PRO A 421 -0.43 55.58 -11.61
C PRO A 421 -0.62 56.62 -10.51
N THR A 422 -0.10 56.39 -9.31
CA THR A 422 0.17 57.51 -8.40
C THR A 422 1.38 57.29 -7.52
N VAL A 423 2.27 58.26 -7.63
CA VAL A 423 3.56 58.49 -6.97
C VAL A 423 3.36 58.95 -5.52
N ALA A 424 4.33 58.59 -4.66
CA ALA A 424 4.68 59.15 -3.34
C ALA A 424 3.58 59.03 -2.26
N THR A 425 3.82 58.52 -1.06
CA THR A 425 4.76 59.04 -0.06
C THR A 425 4.61 58.14 1.17
N VAL A 426 5.66 57.49 1.69
CA VAL A 426 5.98 57.38 3.14
C VAL A 426 7.44 56.94 3.25
N ILE A 427 8.33 57.91 3.43
CA ILE A 427 9.63 57.75 4.07
C ILE A 427 9.47 58.25 5.52
N THR A 428 10.27 57.69 6.43
CA THR A 428 10.46 57.98 7.88
C THR A 428 9.67 57.05 8.80
N THR A 429 10.27 55.98 9.31
CA THR A 429 11.11 55.92 10.54
C THR A 429 11.57 54.45 10.66
N SER A 430 12.74 54.02 11.10
CA SER A 430 13.88 54.59 11.84
C SER A 430 15.11 53.70 11.59
N LEU A 431 16.27 54.33 11.45
CA LEU A 431 17.58 53.68 11.50
C LEU A 431 18.15 53.92 12.91
N ALA A 432 18.38 52.86 13.71
CA ALA A 432 19.40 52.85 14.78
C ALA A 432 19.56 51.46 15.43
N ASN A 433 20.83 51.14 15.69
CA ASN A 433 21.40 50.11 16.56
C ASN A 433 21.51 48.67 16.05
N SER A 434 22.54 48.47 15.21
CA SER A 434 23.40 47.29 15.28
C SER A 434 24.31 47.40 16.50
N THR A 435 24.17 46.48 17.47
CA THR A 435 25.22 46.15 18.44
C THR A 435 25.36 44.64 18.53
N THR A 436 26.58 44.19 18.30
CA THR A 436 27.15 42.85 18.43
C THR A 436 26.98 42.21 19.80
N GLY A 437 26.72 40.89 19.83
CA GLY A 437 27.20 39.99 20.89
C GLY A 437 26.11 39.21 21.63
N GLY A 438 25.86 37.97 21.18
CA GLY A 438 25.06 36.99 21.89
C GLY A 438 24.76 35.81 20.98
N HIS A 439 25.26 34.63 21.35
CA HIS A 439 24.88 33.37 20.72
C HIS A 439 23.44 33.11 21.17
N ASP A 440 22.45 33.56 20.41
CA ASP A 440 21.05 33.26 20.69
C ASP A 440 20.84 31.77 20.42
N MET A 441 20.92 31.01 21.51
CA MET A 441 20.33 29.68 21.60
C MET A 441 18.86 29.86 21.22
N GLU A 442 18.39 29.20 20.16
CA GLU A 442 16.96 29.20 19.77
C GLU A 442 16.10 28.99 21.01
N GLU A 443 15.49 30.07 21.52
CA GLU A 443 14.51 30.00 22.60
C GLU A 443 13.28 29.30 22.04
N MET A 444 13.16 28.02 22.40
CA MET A 444 12.00 27.19 22.15
C MET A 444 10.75 27.89 22.72
N PRO A 445 9.61 27.94 21.99
CA PRO A 445 8.38 28.53 22.51
C PRO A 445 8.02 27.92 23.86
N GLN A 446 7.75 28.73 24.88
CA GLN A 446 7.26 28.24 26.17
C GLN A 446 5.87 27.61 25.96
N VAL A 447 5.79 26.27 26.05
CA VAL A 447 4.53 25.53 25.96
C VAL A 447 3.95 25.41 27.36
N ASP A 448 2.82 26.08 27.62
CA ASP A 448 2.18 26.13 28.94
C ASP A 448 1.66 24.77 29.45
N SER A 449 1.47 23.78 28.57
CA SER A 449 1.08 22.41 28.93
C SER A 449 1.28 21.39 27.81
N TYR A 450 2.02 20.30 28.07
CA TYR A 450 2.15 19.17 27.15
C TYR A 450 0.95 18.20 27.19
N LEU A 451 -0.14 18.55 27.89
CA LEU A 451 -1.28 17.67 28.09
C LEU A 451 -2.00 17.34 26.78
N SER A 452 -2.27 18.34 25.93
CA SER A 452 -2.90 18.14 24.62
C SER A 452 -2.08 17.18 23.76
N VAL A 453 -0.80 17.50 23.56
CA VAL A 453 0.12 16.69 22.75
C VAL A 453 0.27 15.26 23.30
N GLY A 454 0.38 15.11 24.62
CA GLY A 454 0.45 13.80 25.28
C GLY A 454 -0.79 12.94 25.06
N LEU A 455 -1.99 13.53 25.18
CA LEU A 455 -3.27 12.84 24.92
C LEU A 455 -3.40 12.44 23.45
N LEU A 456 -3.00 13.31 22.53
CA LEU A 456 -3.01 13.05 21.09
C LEU A 456 -2.18 11.80 20.76
N PHE A 457 -0.90 11.77 21.14
CA PHE A 457 -0.02 10.65 20.84
C PHE A 457 -0.39 9.37 21.59
N THR A 458 -0.90 9.48 22.82
CA THR A 458 -1.42 8.31 23.56
C THR A 458 -2.60 7.69 22.81
N GLY A 459 -3.55 8.50 22.33
CA GLY A 459 -4.68 8.03 21.52
C GLY A 459 -4.23 7.40 20.20
N VAL A 460 -3.32 8.05 19.47
CA VAL A 460 -2.76 7.54 18.20
C VAL A 460 -2.06 6.19 18.39
N ILE A 461 -1.19 6.08 19.39
CA ILE A 461 -0.43 4.85 19.68
C ILE A 461 -1.39 3.72 20.09
N ALA A 462 -2.32 3.98 21.00
CA ALA A 462 -3.29 2.98 21.44
C ALA A 462 -4.22 2.52 20.30
N ALA A 463 -4.64 3.45 19.43
CA ALA A 463 -5.48 3.15 18.27
C ALA A 463 -4.83 2.19 17.27
N ARG A 464 -3.48 2.10 17.22
CA ARG A 464 -2.76 1.15 16.33
C ARG A 464 -3.13 -0.30 16.61
N VAL A 465 -3.38 -0.67 17.86
CA VAL A 465 -3.75 -2.05 18.22
C VAL A 465 -5.08 -2.43 17.55
N GLY A 466 -6.07 -1.53 17.62
CA GLY A 466 -7.37 -1.71 16.97
C GLY A 466 -7.28 -1.65 15.45
N LEU A 467 -6.55 -0.67 14.91
CA LEU A 467 -6.36 -0.47 13.47
C LEU A 467 -5.76 -1.71 12.80
N TRP A 468 -4.65 -2.23 13.30
CA TRP A 468 -3.98 -3.37 12.67
C TRP A 468 -4.72 -4.69 12.86
N SER A 469 -5.46 -4.85 13.97
CA SER A 469 -6.38 -5.98 14.11
C SER A 469 -7.56 -5.90 13.14
N PHE A 470 -8.06 -4.71 12.86
CA PHE A 470 -9.15 -4.48 11.91
C PHE A 470 -8.69 -4.74 10.46
N ASP A 471 -7.53 -4.20 10.08
CA ASP A 471 -6.90 -4.42 8.76
C ASP A 471 -6.73 -5.91 8.43
N LEU A 472 -6.19 -6.69 9.38
CA LEU A 472 -6.08 -8.14 9.24
C LEU A 472 -7.44 -8.84 9.13
N THR A 473 -8.46 -8.33 9.82
CA THR A 473 -9.83 -8.87 9.74
C THR A 473 -10.41 -8.67 8.35
N VAL A 474 -10.35 -7.46 7.80
CA VAL A 474 -10.87 -7.16 6.46
C VAL A 474 -10.05 -7.88 5.39
N THR A 475 -8.72 -7.94 5.53
CA THR A 475 -7.86 -8.71 4.63
C THR A 475 -8.26 -10.18 4.58
N GLN A 476 -8.48 -10.81 5.74
CA GLN A 476 -8.94 -12.20 5.78
C GLN A 476 -10.38 -12.37 5.27
N LEU A 477 -11.26 -11.38 5.48
CA LEU A 477 -12.62 -11.40 4.88
C LEU A 477 -12.55 -11.40 3.35
N ILE A 478 -11.67 -10.58 2.75
CA ILE A 478 -11.44 -10.56 1.30
C ILE A 478 -10.91 -11.92 0.83
N GLN A 479 -9.91 -12.47 1.51
CA GLN A 479 -9.32 -13.76 1.15
C GLN A 479 -10.29 -14.95 1.23
N GLU A 480 -11.21 -14.95 2.21
CA GLU A 480 -12.16 -16.05 2.43
C GLU A 480 -13.44 -15.95 1.59
N ASN A 481 -13.96 -14.75 1.32
CA ASN A 481 -15.27 -14.57 0.68
C ASN A 481 -15.18 -14.28 -0.83
N VAL A 482 -14.00 -13.91 -1.34
CA VAL A 482 -13.81 -13.63 -2.77
C VAL A 482 -13.38 -14.91 -3.51
N LYS A 483 -14.06 -15.16 -4.62
CA LYS A 483 -13.77 -16.28 -5.53
C LYS A 483 -12.35 -16.17 -6.07
N GLU A 484 -11.68 -17.32 -6.23
CA GLU A 484 -10.29 -17.38 -6.70
C GLU A 484 -10.04 -16.69 -8.05
N SER A 485 -11.01 -16.70 -8.95
CA SER A 485 -10.91 -16.06 -10.28
C SER A 485 -10.96 -14.54 -10.26
N GLU A 486 -11.40 -13.93 -9.15
CA GLU A 486 -11.58 -12.48 -9.02
C GLU A 486 -10.70 -11.88 -7.91
N ARG A 487 -9.85 -12.69 -7.25
CA ARG A 487 -9.08 -12.23 -6.09
C ARG A 487 -8.13 -11.10 -6.43
N GLY A 488 -7.42 -11.19 -7.55
CA GLY A 488 -6.50 -10.18 -8.04
C GLY A 488 -7.21 -8.87 -8.31
N VAL A 489 -8.30 -8.90 -9.11
CA VAL A 489 -9.09 -7.70 -9.48
C VAL A 489 -9.63 -7.00 -8.24
N ILE A 490 -10.24 -7.75 -7.31
CA ILE A 490 -10.84 -7.19 -6.10
C ILE A 490 -9.78 -6.58 -5.18
N ASN A 491 -8.62 -7.22 -5.01
CA ASN A 491 -7.51 -6.64 -4.24
C ASN A 491 -6.88 -5.44 -4.96
N GLY A 492 -6.84 -5.44 -6.29
CA GLY A 492 -6.41 -4.31 -7.10
C GLY A 492 -7.29 -3.08 -6.88
N VAL A 493 -8.61 -3.24 -6.97
CA VAL A 493 -9.58 -2.16 -6.69
C VAL A 493 -9.52 -1.73 -5.22
N GLN A 494 -9.36 -2.66 -4.27
CA GLN A 494 -9.17 -2.31 -2.86
C GLN A 494 -7.96 -1.40 -2.66
N ASN A 495 -6.82 -1.73 -3.29
CA ASN A 495 -5.63 -0.88 -3.22
C ASN A 495 -5.90 0.49 -3.84
N SER A 496 -6.54 0.56 -5.02
CA SER A 496 -6.92 1.83 -5.64
C SER A 496 -7.82 2.68 -4.74
N MET A 497 -8.77 2.06 -4.03
CA MET A 497 -9.61 2.73 -3.03
C MET A 497 -8.79 3.26 -1.85
N ASN A 498 -7.89 2.46 -1.29
CA ASN A 498 -7.02 2.90 -0.20
C ASN A 498 -6.17 4.12 -0.62
N TYR A 499 -5.57 4.08 -1.82
CA TYR A 499 -4.80 5.20 -2.37
C TYR A 499 -5.66 6.45 -2.65
N LEU A 500 -6.91 6.28 -3.11
CA LEU A 500 -7.83 7.40 -3.32
C LEU A 500 -8.11 8.14 -2.02
N LEU A 501 -8.41 7.40 -0.95
CA LEU A 501 -8.73 7.99 0.35
C LEU A 501 -7.47 8.58 1.02
N ASP A 502 -6.30 7.97 0.83
CA ASP A 502 -5.02 8.53 1.26
C ASP A 502 -4.65 9.82 0.51
N LEU A 503 -4.91 9.89 -0.81
CA LEU A 503 -4.67 11.10 -1.60
C LEU A 503 -5.54 12.27 -1.13
N LEU A 504 -6.80 12.00 -0.80
CA LEU A 504 -7.72 13.01 -0.29
C LEU A 504 -7.31 13.52 1.10
N HIS A 505 -6.65 12.68 1.91
CA HIS A 505 -5.99 13.10 3.14
C HIS A 505 -4.87 14.12 2.87
N PHE A 506 -4.00 13.88 1.88
CA PHE A 506 -2.98 14.87 1.48
C PHE A 506 -3.59 16.18 0.93
N ILE A 507 -4.63 16.08 0.11
CA ILE A 507 -5.33 17.27 -0.42
C ILE A 507 -5.90 18.12 0.73
N MET A 508 -6.53 17.48 1.73
CA MET A 508 -7.08 18.19 2.89
C MET A 508 -6.02 19.03 3.63
N VAL A 509 -4.80 18.49 3.74
CA VAL A 509 -3.68 19.17 4.42
C VAL A 509 -3.17 20.34 3.59
N ILE A 510 -3.09 20.19 2.26
CA ILE A 510 -2.72 21.29 1.36
C ILE A 510 -3.73 22.43 1.46
N LEU A 511 -5.02 22.11 1.61
CA LEU A 511 -6.08 23.12 1.74
C LEU A 511 -6.10 23.82 3.10
N ALA A 512 -5.56 23.19 4.15
CA ALA A 512 -5.53 23.72 5.51
C ALA A 512 -4.14 23.50 6.17
N PRO A 513 -3.11 24.26 5.74
CA PRO A 513 -1.72 24.04 6.16
C PRO A 513 -1.38 24.60 7.55
N ASN A 514 -2.21 25.50 8.08
CA ASN A 514 -1.93 26.21 9.33
C ASN A 514 -2.08 25.27 10.55
N PRO A 515 -1.15 25.27 11.53
CA PRO A 515 -1.20 24.39 12.69
C PRO A 515 -2.41 24.65 13.60
N GLU A 516 -2.95 25.87 13.60
CA GLU A 516 -4.18 26.24 14.33
C GLU A 516 -5.41 25.48 13.79
N ALA A 517 -5.42 25.19 12.48
CA ALA A 517 -6.48 24.42 11.84
C ALA A 517 -6.33 22.90 12.06
N PHE A 518 -5.20 22.42 12.58
CA PHE A 518 -4.91 20.98 12.73
C PHE A 518 -5.98 20.28 13.57
N GLY A 519 -6.55 20.94 14.59
CA GLY A 519 -7.66 20.40 15.38
C GLY A 519 -8.90 20.04 14.55
N ILE A 520 -9.24 20.83 13.53
CA ILE A 520 -10.35 20.53 12.60
C ILE A 520 -10.00 19.30 11.75
N LEU A 521 -8.76 19.18 11.26
CA LEU A 521 -8.31 18.01 10.51
C LEU A 521 -8.40 16.73 11.36
N VAL A 522 -8.06 16.81 12.65
CA VAL A 522 -8.23 15.71 13.61
C VAL A 522 -9.70 15.29 13.72
N ILE A 523 -10.62 16.25 13.89
CA ILE A 523 -12.06 15.96 14.01
C ILE A 523 -12.63 15.36 12.71
N ILE A 524 -12.26 15.90 11.55
CA ILE A 524 -12.65 15.36 10.25
C ILE A 524 -12.14 13.93 10.11
N SER A 525 -10.87 13.68 10.44
CA SER A 525 -10.30 12.34 10.39
C SER A 525 -11.03 11.35 11.30
N VAL A 526 -11.30 11.70 12.55
CA VAL A 526 -12.04 10.82 13.47
C VAL A 526 -13.45 10.55 12.94
N SER A 527 -14.08 11.53 12.28
CA SER A 527 -15.40 11.38 11.66
C SER A 527 -15.37 10.39 10.49
N PHE A 528 -14.34 10.43 9.64
CA PHE A 528 -14.14 9.43 8.57
C PHE A 528 -13.88 8.03 9.14
N VAL A 529 -13.05 7.91 10.16
CA VAL A 529 -12.79 6.62 10.84
C VAL A 529 -14.07 6.07 11.49
N ALA A 530 -14.87 6.93 12.13
CA ALA A 530 -16.17 6.57 12.69
C ALA A 530 -17.17 6.12 11.63
N MET A 531 -17.22 6.82 10.49
CA MET A 531 -18.03 6.43 9.34
C MET A 531 -17.62 5.04 8.81
N GLY A 532 -16.31 4.81 8.64
CA GLY A 532 -15.77 3.52 8.23
C GLY A 532 -16.21 2.40 9.18
N HIS A 533 -15.99 2.57 10.49
CA HIS A 533 -16.42 1.57 11.48
C HIS A 533 -17.94 1.39 11.54
N ALA A 534 -18.73 2.45 11.36
CA ALA A 534 -20.19 2.35 11.27
C ALA A 534 -20.62 1.50 10.06
N MET A 535 -19.96 1.63 8.91
CA MET A 535 -20.19 0.79 7.74
C MET A 535 -19.85 -0.68 8.02
N TYR A 536 -18.74 -0.94 8.72
CA TYR A 536 -18.38 -2.29 9.15
C TYR A 536 -19.38 -2.86 10.16
N PHE A 537 -19.86 -2.06 11.11
CA PHE A 537 -20.87 -2.49 12.08
C PHE A 537 -22.20 -2.82 11.39
N CYS A 538 -22.59 -2.04 10.39
CA CYS A 538 -23.73 -2.36 9.53
C CYS A 538 -23.54 -3.71 8.81
N PHE A 539 -22.36 -3.96 8.25
CA PHE A 539 -22.01 -5.25 7.63
C PHE A 539 -22.05 -6.41 8.64
N ALA A 540 -21.46 -6.24 9.82
CA ALA A 540 -21.42 -7.24 10.87
C ALA A 540 -22.83 -7.57 11.40
N TYR A 541 -23.67 -6.56 11.57
CA TYR A 541 -25.07 -6.72 11.96
C TYR A 541 -25.89 -7.43 10.87
N ARG A 542 -25.69 -7.09 9.60
CA ARG A 542 -26.34 -7.79 8.47
C ARG A 542 -25.93 -9.27 8.41
N SER A 543 -24.68 -9.58 8.73
CA SER A 543 -24.12 -10.93 8.65
C SER A 543 -24.52 -11.83 9.84
N LEU A 544 -24.44 -11.33 11.07
CA LEU A 544 -24.64 -12.13 12.29
C LEU A 544 -25.93 -11.81 13.07
N ARG A 545 -26.61 -10.70 12.76
CA ARG A 545 -27.81 -10.20 13.43
C ARG A 545 -27.67 -10.25 14.96
N SER A 546 -28.63 -10.83 15.67
CA SER A 546 -28.64 -10.92 17.14
C SER A 546 -27.53 -11.80 17.73
N ARG A 547 -26.85 -12.62 16.91
CA ARG A 547 -25.73 -13.46 17.37
C ARG A 547 -24.42 -12.68 17.48
N LEU A 548 -24.39 -11.40 17.10
CA LEU A 548 -23.17 -10.59 17.14
C LEU A 548 -22.57 -10.49 18.55
N PHE A 549 -23.42 -10.35 19.58
CA PHE A 549 -22.98 -10.16 20.97
C PHE A 549 -22.65 -11.46 21.74
N LEU A 550 -22.91 -12.63 21.14
CA LEU A 550 -22.59 -13.91 21.76
C LEU A 550 -21.10 -14.24 21.54
N CYS A 551 -20.23 -13.72 22.40
CA CYS A 551 -18.78 -13.87 22.27
C CYS A 551 -18.31 -15.35 22.22
N PHE A 552 -19.12 -16.27 22.75
CA PHE A 552 -18.92 -17.72 22.67
C PHE A 552 -20.00 -18.33 21.77
N SER A 553 -19.67 -18.66 20.52
CA SER A 553 -20.58 -19.41 19.64
C SER A 553 -19.91 -20.69 19.14
N PRO A 554 -20.58 -21.85 19.18
CA PRO A 554 -20.01 -23.16 18.87
C PRO A 554 -19.96 -23.42 17.35
N GLU A 555 -19.54 -22.44 16.55
CA GLU A 555 -19.45 -22.60 15.07
C GLU A 555 -18.31 -23.52 14.62
N GLN A 556 -17.44 -23.94 15.55
CA GLN A 556 -16.34 -24.86 15.23
C GLN A 556 -16.75 -26.34 15.20
N LYS A 557 -18.00 -26.70 15.51
CA LYS A 557 -18.48 -28.10 15.58
C LYS A 557 -19.26 -28.61 14.37
N THR A 558 -19.68 -27.76 13.43
CA THR A 558 -20.65 -28.16 12.38
C THR A 558 -20.03 -28.70 11.08
N VAL A 559 -18.71 -28.66 10.89
CA VAL A 559 -18.08 -29.15 9.65
C VAL A 559 -17.78 -30.65 9.66
N THR A 560 -17.99 -31.36 10.78
CA THR A 560 -17.64 -32.80 10.91
C THR A 560 -18.83 -33.77 10.87
N ARG A 561 -19.95 -33.39 10.27
CA ARG A 561 -21.03 -34.35 9.94
C ARG A 561 -21.37 -34.28 8.47
N ALA A 562 -20.63 -35.05 7.67
CA ALA A 562 -21.17 -35.54 6.40
C ALA A 562 -22.42 -36.41 6.70
N PRO A 563 -23.50 -36.31 5.90
CA PRO A 563 -24.65 -37.18 6.06
C PRO A 563 -24.26 -38.60 5.65
N SER A 564 -24.37 -39.54 6.59
CA SER A 564 -24.36 -40.97 6.27
C SER A 564 -25.51 -41.25 5.31
N VAL A 565 -25.17 -41.62 4.07
CA VAL A 565 -26.12 -42.16 3.11
C VAL A 565 -26.76 -43.40 3.72
N SER A 566 -28.05 -43.32 4.02
CA SER A 566 -28.88 -44.46 4.39
C SER A 566 -29.11 -45.30 3.13
N SER A 567 -28.52 -46.49 3.10
CA SER A 567 -28.89 -47.56 2.17
C SER A 567 -30.30 -48.04 2.48
N VAL A 568 -31.22 -47.87 1.53
CA VAL A 568 -32.38 -48.75 1.33
C VAL A 568 -32.07 -49.63 0.14
#